data_AF-A0A1C6QTY3-F1
#
_entry.id   AF-A0A1C6QTY3-F1
#
_cell.length_a   1.000
_cell.length_b   1.000
_cell.length_c   1.000
_cell.angle_alpha   90.00
_cell.angle_beta   90.00
_cell.angle_gamma   90.00
#
_symmetry.space_group_name_H-M   'P 1'
#
loop_
_entity.id
_entity.type
_entity.pdbx_description
1 polymer ?
#
loop_
_entity_poly.entity_id
_entity_poly.type
_entity_poly.pdbx_seq_one_letter_code
_entity_poly.pdbx_strand_id
1 'polypeptide(L)'
;MGGDRDVDDRRGTPAAGLFTGWKPGEGLAVPSGKVTAALVTHLHRDHTDASALADALTPGAPVLRPAPGHGDDVDNVTTLPAERELALHRLAAEVVDAWSTREIVPARQTAC
;
A
#
# COMPACT_ATOMS: atom_id res chain seq x y z
N MET A 1 -48.09 -6.11 7.21
CA MET A 1 -47.27 -4.91 6.91
C MET A 1 -46.25 -4.76 8.03
N GLY A 2 -45.00 -4.46 7.68
CA GLY A 2 -43.84 -4.42 8.58
C GLY A 2 -43.06 -5.74 8.50
N GLY A 3 -41.94 -5.87 7.79
CA GLY A 3 -40.98 -4.85 7.39
C GLY A 3 -39.95 -4.67 8.50
N ASP A 4 -38.96 -5.56 8.54
CA ASP A 4 -37.62 -5.27 9.06
C ASP A 4 -36.63 -6.29 8.50
N ARG A 5 -35.86 -5.87 7.49
CA ARG A 5 -34.63 -6.53 7.05
C ARG A 5 -33.56 -5.47 7.09
N ASP A 6 -32.72 -5.57 8.09
CA ASP A 6 -31.61 -4.67 8.40
C ASP A 6 -30.75 -5.51 9.38
N VAL A 7 -29.43 -5.68 9.29
CA VAL A 7 -28.36 -4.91 8.67
C VAL A 7 -27.17 -5.86 8.47
N ASP A 8 -26.55 -5.79 7.28
CA ASP A 8 -25.11 -5.90 7.00
C ASP A 8 -24.25 -7.05 7.60
N ASP A 9 -23.95 -8.06 6.78
CA ASP A 9 -22.65 -8.76 6.80
C ASP A 9 -22.21 -8.98 5.35
N ARG A 10 -21.94 -7.88 4.63
CA ARG A 10 -21.16 -7.97 3.39
C ARG A 10 -19.69 -7.71 3.71
N ARG A 11 -19.05 -8.67 4.37
CA ARG A 11 -17.62 -8.89 4.19
C ARG A 11 -17.37 -9.18 2.71
N GLY A 12 -17.03 -8.14 1.97
CA GLY A 12 -16.63 -8.22 0.57
C GLY A 12 -15.50 -9.25 0.46
N THR A 13 -15.76 -10.30 -0.31
CA THR A 13 -14.75 -11.31 -0.64
C THR A 13 -13.60 -10.59 -1.33
N PRO A 14 -12.35 -10.67 -0.83
CA PRO A 14 -11.22 -10.18 -1.61
C PRO A 14 -11.18 -10.98 -2.91
N ALA A 15 -11.12 -10.28 -4.05
CA ALA A 15 -11.01 -10.92 -5.35
C ALA A 15 -9.77 -11.82 -5.34
N ALA A 16 -10.00 -13.13 -5.41
CA ALA A 16 -8.96 -14.13 -5.27
C ALA A 16 -8.03 -14.12 -6.49
N GLY A 17 -6.91 -13.42 -6.38
CA GLY A 17 -5.75 -13.67 -7.22
C GLY A 17 -5.18 -15.04 -6.88
N LEU A 18 -5.47 -16.05 -7.71
CA LEU A 18 -4.73 -17.29 -8.03
C LEU A 18 -3.68 -17.90 -7.06
N PHE A 19 -3.80 -17.75 -5.74
CA PHE A 19 -2.98 -18.45 -4.74
C PHE A 19 -3.86 -18.92 -3.58
N THR A 20 -4.60 -20.01 -3.79
CA THR A 20 -5.53 -20.57 -2.78
C THR A 20 -4.86 -21.55 -1.81
N GLY A 21 -3.59 -21.93 -2.04
CA GLY A 21 -2.85 -22.89 -1.21
C GLY A 21 -1.97 -22.27 -0.12
N TRP A 22 -1.90 -20.93 -0.04
CA TRP A 22 -1.03 -20.26 0.91
C TRP A 22 -1.63 -20.32 2.33
N LYS A 23 -0.91 -20.90 3.30
CA LYS A 23 -1.27 -20.78 4.72
C LYS A 23 -0.65 -19.51 5.30
N PRO A 24 -1.43 -18.64 5.98
CA PRO A 24 -0.88 -17.47 6.65
C PRO A 24 0.31 -17.84 7.56
N GLY A 25 1.44 -17.15 7.37
CA GLY A 25 2.65 -17.36 8.17
C GLY A 25 3.52 -18.56 7.78
N GLU A 26 3.10 -19.44 6.87
CA GLU A 26 3.95 -20.56 6.44
C GLU A 26 5.14 -20.05 5.61
N GLY A 27 6.36 -20.38 6.03
CA GLY A 27 7.60 -19.95 5.37
C GLY A 27 7.98 -18.49 5.59
N LEU A 28 7.24 -17.74 6.42
CA LEU A 28 7.53 -16.34 6.74
C LEU A 28 8.19 -16.22 8.12
N ALA A 29 9.20 -15.36 8.22
CA ALA A 29 9.73 -14.93 9.51
C ALA A 29 8.70 -14.06 10.24
N VAL A 30 8.64 -14.17 11.57
CA VAL A 30 7.85 -13.24 12.38
C VAL A 30 8.48 -11.84 12.27
N PRO A 31 7.71 -10.80 11.95
CA PRO A 31 8.22 -9.44 11.91
C PRO A 31 8.88 -9.06 13.26
N SER A 32 10.10 -8.52 13.21
CA SER A 32 10.84 -8.08 14.39
C SER A 32 10.99 -6.56 14.36
N GLY A 33 9.97 -5.86 14.83
CA GLY A 33 9.98 -4.40 14.99
C GLY A 33 9.36 -3.62 13.84
N LYS A 34 9.61 -2.30 13.85
CA LYS A 34 9.07 -1.34 12.88
C LYS A 34 10.02 -1.18 11.70
N VAL A 35 9.44 -0.90 10.53
CA VAL A 35 10.17 -0.66 9.29
C VAL A 35 10.61 0.81 9.22
N THR A 36 11.77 1.09 8.64
CA THR A 36 12.35 2.45 8.55
C THR A 36 12.08 3.18 7.24
N ALA A 37 11.57 2.47 6.21
CA ALA A 37 11.07 3.04 4.96
C ALA A 37 10.23 2.00 4.20
N ALA A 38 9.30 2.45 3.36
CA ALA A 38 8.57 1.60 2.43
C ALA A 38 8.84 2.00 0.98
N LEU A 39 8.66 1.03 0.07
CA LEU A 39 8.76 1.22 -1.38
C LEU A 39 7.49 0.68 -2.00
N VAL A 40 6.87 1.49 -2.85
CA VAL A 40 5.74 1.05 -3.67
C VAL A 40 6.15 1.18 -5.14
N THR A 41 5.87 0.14 -5.92
CA THR A 41 6.23 0.10 -7.34
C THR A 41 5.30 0.97 -8.20
N HIS A 42 4.04 1.08 -7.79
CA HIS A 42 2.99 1.93 -8.36
C HIS A 42 1.82 2.03 -7.38
N LEU A 43 0.87 2.95 -7.61
CA LEU A 43 -0.16 3.31 -6.63
C LEU A 43 -1.52 2.65 -6.88
N HIS A 44 -1.56 1.33 -6.87
CA HIS A 44 -2.81 0.59 -6.74
C HIS A 44 -2.94 -0.01 -5.34
N ARG A 45 -4.18 -0.23 -4.87
CA ARG A 45 -4.46 -0.65 -3.49
C ARG A 45 -3.94 -2.04 -3.15
N ASP A 46 -3.81 -2.92 -4.14
CA ASP A 46 -3.17 -4.24 -4.02
C ASP A 46 -1.66 -4.16 -3.82
N HIS A 47 -1.04 -3.02 -4.15
CA HIS A 47 0.38 -2.74 -3.91
C HIS A 47 0.62 -1.66 -2.84
N THR A 48 -0.40 -0.89 -2.46
CA THR A 48 -0.33 0.23 -1.52
C THR A 48 -1.47 0.15 -0.51
N ASP A 49 -1.31 -0.71 0.49
CA ASP A 49 -2.21 -0.74 1.66
C ASP A 49 -1.72 0.28 2.70
N ALA A 50 -2.35 1.47 2.72
CA ALA A 50 -1.94 2.56 3.60
C ALA A 50 -2.09 2.21 5.10
N SER A 51 -3.05 1.37 5.47
CA SER A 51 -3.23 0.96 6.87
C SER A 51 -2.10 0.03 7.29
N ALA A 52 -1.79 -0.98 6.46
CA ALA A 52 -0.68 -1.88 6.74
C ALA A 52 0.66 -1.14 6.81
N LEU A 53 0.87 -0.14 5.93
CA LEU A 53 2.05 0.72 5.98
C LEU A 53 2.12 1.54 7.27
N ALA A 54 1.03 2.17 7.68
CA ALA A 54 0.98 2.96 8.92
C ALA A 54 1.26 2.10 10.17
N ASP A 55 0.79 0.85 10.18
CA ASP A 55 1.02 -0.09 11.26
C ASP A 55 2.45 -0.66 11.25
N ALA A 56 3.10 -0.79 10.10
CA ALA A 56 4.44 -1.35 10.00
C ALA A 56 5.55 -0.32 10.20
N LEU A 57 5.34 0.92 9.77
CA LEU A 57 6.39 1.94 9.72
C LEU A 57 6.68 2.59 11.08
N THR A 58 7.95 2.97 11.27
CA THR A 58 8.33 3.96 12.28
C THR A 58 7.62 5.28 11.95
N PRO A 59 7.05 6.01 12.93
CA PRO A 59 6.40 7.29 12.66
C PRO A 59 7.31 8.25 11.88
N GLY A 60 6.82 8.77 10.76
CA GLY A 60 7.57 9.68 9.88
C GLY A 60 8.56 8.99 8.93
N ALA A 61 8.68 7.66 8.94
CA ALA A 61 9.45 6.94 7.92
C ALA A 61 8.88 7.17 6.51
N PRO A 62 9.73 7.31 5.49
CA PRO A 62 9.29 7.63 4.14
C PRO A 62 8.61 6.44 3.47
N VAL A 63 7.61 6.75 2.64
CA VAL A 63 7.03 5.85 1.64
C VAL A 63 7.50 6.34 0.28
N LEU A 64 8.51 5.69 -0.28
CA LEU A 64 9.06 6.03 -1.59
C LEU A 64 8.15 5.48 -2.70
N ARG A 65 7.74 6.34 -3.61
CA ARG A 65 6.80 6.03 -4.69
C ARG A 65 7.21 6.68 -6.01
N PRO A 66 6.80 6.15 -7.18
CA PRO A 66 6.89 6.90 -8.42
C PRO A 66 5.91 8.09 -8.40
N ALA A 67 6.13 9.05 -9.29
CA ALA A 67 5.11 10.05 -9.60
C ALA A 67 3.80 9.35 -10.05
N PRO A 68 2.63 9.98 -9.90
CA PRO A 68 1.42 9.46 -10.55
C PRO A 68 1.72 9.24 -12.04
N GLY A 69 1.27 8.12 -12.60
CA GLY A 69 1.49 7.83 -14.01
C GLY A 69 0.91 8.95 -14.88
N HIS A 70 1.53 9.23 -16.03
CA HIS A 70 0.93 10.08 -17.07
C HIS A 70 -0.13 9.29 -17.87
N GLY A 71 -0.91 8.47 -17.19
CA GLY A 71 -2.03 7.77 -17.81
C GLY A 71 -3.12 8.78 -18.18
N ASP A 72 -4.03 8.39 -19.07
CA ASP A 72 -5.24 9.17 -19.28
C ASP A 72 -6.04 9.29 -17.96
N ASP A 73 -7.05 10.16 -17.91
CA ASP A 73 -7.82 10.38 -16.68
C ASP A 73 -8.39 9.07 -16.08
N VAL A 74 -8.52 7.99 -16.87
CA VAL A 74 -9.00 6.68 -16.43
C VAL A 74 -7.94 5.91 -15.63
N ASP A 75 -6.69 5.91 -16.09
CA ASP A 75 -5.55 5.33 -15.35
C ASP A 75 -5.24 6.11 -14.06
N ASN A 76 -5.54 7.42 -14.02
CA ASN A 76 -5.37 8.21 -12.79
C ASN A 76 -6.45 7.89 -11.75
N VAL A 77 -7.69 7.60 -12.16
CA VAL A 77 -8.80 7.25 -11.26
C VAL A 77 -8.51 5.99 -10.43
N THR A 78 -7.75 5.03 -10.96
CA THR A 78 -7.39 3.82 -10.22
C THR A 78 -6.37 4.07 -9.10
N THR A 79 -5.64 5.19 -9.15
CA THR A 79 -4.63 5.57 -8.15
C THR A 79 -5.16 6.51 -7.06
N LEU A 80 -6.24 7.26 -7.35
CA LEU A 80 -6.86 8.21 -6.41
C LEU A 80 -7.20 7.59 -5.04
N PRO A 81 -7.69 6.34 -4.92
CA PRO A 81 -7.94 5.74 -3.62
C PRO A 81 -6.66 5.58 -2.79
N ALA A 82 -5.58 5.07 -3.39
CA ALA A 82 -4.31 4.88 -2.70
C ALA A 82 -3.71 6.22 -2.28
N GLU A 83 -3.75 7.23 -3.16
CA GLU A 83 -3.31 8.60 -2.84
C GLU A 83 -4.05 9.19 -1.63
N ARG A 84 -5.38 9.07 -1.65
CA ARG A 84 -6.24 9.55 -0.55
C ARG A 84 -5.93 8.82 0.74
N GLU A 85 -5.77 7.50 0.70
CA GLU A 85 -5.50 6.69 1.87
C GLU A 85 -4.12 7.01 2.48
N LEU A 86 -3.07 7.16 1.66
CA LEU A 86 -1.75 7.62 2.13
C LEU A 86 -1.85 8.96 2.89
N ALA A 87 -2.59 9.92 2.34
CA ALA A 87 -2.81 11.22 2.96
C ALA A 87 -3.62 11.13 4.27
N LEU A 88 -4.68 10.32 4.30
CA LEU A 88 -5.51 10.12 5.49
C LEU A 88 -4.72 9.51 6.65
N HIS A 89 -3.80 8.58 6.37
CA HIS A 89 -2.91 7.98 7.35
C HIS A 89 -1.69 8.84 7.69
N ARG A 90 -1.55 10.03 7.07
CA ARG A 90 -0.43 10.97 7.27
C ARG A 90 0.94 10.32 7.02
N LEU A 91 1.01 9.42 6.04
CA LEU A 91 2.26 8.77 5.65
C LEU A 91 3.15 9.79 4.92
N ALA A 92 4.45 9.74 5.19
CA ALA A 92 5.44 10.61 4.54
C ALA A 92 5.76 10.09 3.13
N ALA A 93 4.79 10.23 2.21
CA ALA A 93 4.94 9.79 0.84
C ALA A 93 5.87 10.73 0.06
N GLU A 94 6.92 10.17 -0.53
CA GLU A 94 7.92 10.88 -1.31
C GLU A 94 7.95 10.36 -2.75
N VAL A 95 7.79 11.27 -3.70
CA VAL A 95 7.99 10.96 -5.12
C VAL A 95 9.49 10.82 -5.40
N VAL A 96 9.86 9.73 -6.05
CA VAL A 96 11.23 9.39 -6.43
C VAL A 96 11.29 9.27 -7.95
N ASP A 97 12.19 10.03 -8.57
CA ASP A 97 12.37 10.03 -10.01
C ASP A 97 13.08 8.75 -10.48
N ALA A 98 12.78 8.32 -11.70
CA ALA A 98 13.47 7.18 -12.31
C ALA A 98 15.00 7.37 -12.29
N TRP A 99 15.72 6.32 -11.96
CA TRP A 99 17.18 6.28 -11.81
C TRP A 99 17.75 7.12 -10.65
N SER A 100 16.91 7.79 -9.86
CA SER A 100 17.37 8.45 -8.65
C SER A 100 17.63 7.44 -7.53
N THR A 101 18.59 7.77 -6.68
CA THR A 101 19.04 6.91 -5.58
C THR A 101 18.71 7.53 -4.23
N ARG A 102 18.19 6.72 -3.30
CA ARG A 102 17.96 7.06 -1.89
C ARG A 102 18.82 6.19 -0.98
N GLU A 103 19.51 6.83 -0.04
CA GLU A 103 20.25 6.16 1.03
C GLU A 103 19.33 6.02 2.24
N ILE A 104 18.95 4.79 2.58
CA ILE A 104 18.16 4.45 3.76
C ILE A 104 18.96 3.43 4.55
N VAL A 105 19.85 3.92 5.43
CA VAL A 105 20.84 3.09 6.13
C VAL A 105 20.18 1.88 6.79
N PRO A 106 20.70 0.66 6.59
CA PRO A 106 21.98 0.31 5.93
C PRO A 106 21.90 0.09 4.40
N ALA A 107 20.74 0.35 3.78
CA ALA A 107 20.47 0.04 2.39
C ALA A 107 20.53 1.27 1.47
N ARG A 108 20.76 0.99 0.19
CA ARG A 108 20.69 1.96 -0.90
C ARG A 108 19.71 1.48 -1.95
N GLN A 109 18.81 2.36 -2.38
CA GLN A 109 17.71 2.02 -3.28
C GLN A 109 17.76 2.91 -4.51
N THR A 110 17.57 2.33 -5.69
CA THR A 110 17.49 3.07 -6.96
C THR A 110 16.14 2.77 -7.59
N ALA A 111 15.41 3.83 -7.95
CA ALA A 111 14.15 3.69 -8.67
C ALA A 111 14.42 3.28 -10.13
N CYS A 112 13.59 2.40 -10.68
CA CYS A 112 13.65 1.96 -12.07
C CYS A 112 12.29 2.06 -12.76
#